data_AF-A0A7Z7N3B6-F1
#
_entry.id   AF-A0A7Z7N3B6-F1
#
_cell.length_a   1.000
_cell.length_b   1.000
_cell.length_c   1.000
_cell.angle_alpha   90.00
_cell.angle_beta   90.00
_cell.angle_gamma   90.00
#
_symmetry.space_group_name_H-M   'P 1'
#
loop_
_entity.id
_entity.type
_entity.pdbx_description
1 polymer ?
#
loop_
_entity_poly.entity_id
_entity_poly.type
_entity_poly.pdbx_seq_one_letter_code
_entity_poly.pdbx_strand_id
1 'polypeptide(L)'
;MHHLPCSHLPQSSFGRPRRHLPESVTLRTGCPPKRVPRDHTVAPATRCNIGEHPGRKDLLFDIATEELSHLEIIGSIVAMLNKGAKGQLAEAVESEAELYRSITSGGNDSHTTALLYGGGPALTNSAGVPWTSAYIDTIGEPTADLRSNIAAEARAKIVYERLINVTDDAGIKETLGFLMTREIAHQKSFEKALHSIQPNFPQGKLPGVPEFTSVYYNMSKGENGADATRGPWDEGPDWTFVEDPQPAVDGGDGLATVGVSAADVKVLQAMASRTASDTSLDPTTGADLGAGVAV
;
A
#
# COMPACT_ATOMS: atom_id res chain seq x y z
N MET A 1 -23.78 -15.87 2.93
CA MET A 1 -23.48 -15.66 1.50
C MET A 1 -23.83 -16.92 0.75
N HIS A 2 -24.64 -16.84 -0.31
CA HIS A 2 -24.79 -17.92 -1.26
C HIS A 2 -23.69 -17.77 -2.31
N HIS A 3 -22.86 -18.80 -2.50
CA HIS A 3 -21.83 -18.80 -3.53
C HIS A 3 -22.48 -19.25 -4.85
N LEU A 4 -22.40 -18.39 -5.87
CA LEU A 4 -22.74 -18.73 -7.24
C LEU A 4 -21.42 -18.79 -8.02
N PRO A 5 -21.15 -19.84 -8.80
CA PRO A 5 -20.00 -19.87 -9.70
C PRO A 5 -20.04 -18.62 -10.59
N CYS A 6 -18.89 -18.00 -10.83
CA CYS A 6 -18.78 -16.72 -11.53
C CYS A 6 -19.22 -16.85 -13.01
N SER A 7 -20.53 -16.85 -13.27
CA SER A 7 -21.18 -17.03 -14.58
C SER A 7 -21.21 -15.76 -15.44
N HIS A 8 -20.69 -14.64 -14.91
CA HIS A 8 -20.71 -13.32 -15.54
C HIS A 8 -19.40 -12.96 -16.26
N LEU A 9 -18.45 -13.89 -16.33
CA LEU A 9 -17.18 -13.67 -17.00
C LEU A 9 -17.26 -14.06 -18.49
N PRO A 10 -16.56 -13.33 -19.37
CA PRO A 10 -16.25 -13.88 -20.68
C PRO A 10 -15.45 -15.18 -20.48
N GLN A 11 -15.99 -16.29 -21.02
CA GLN A 11 -15.30 -17.58 -21.04
C GLN A 11 -14.20 -17.54 -22.11
N SER A 12 -13.12 -16.82 -21.85
CA SER A 12 -11.99 -16.80 -22.76
C SER A 12 -11.13 -18.04 -22.56
N SER A 13 -10.83 -18.73 -23.66
CA SER A 13 -9.83 -19.78 -23.69
C SER A 13 -8.44 -19.15 -23.59
N PHE A 14 -7.72 -19.42 -22.50
CA PHE A 14 -6.33 -18.95 -22.34
C PHE A 14 -5.38 -19.69 -23.29
N GLY A 15 -4.34 -19.01 -23.77
CA GLY A 15 -3.29 -19.61 -24.59
C GLY A 15 -2.41 -20.59 -23.80
N ARG A 16 -1.28 -21.00 -24.38
CA ARG A 16 -0.31 -21.87 -23.68
C ARG A 16 0.12 -21.24 -22.34
N PRO A 17 0.22 -22.01 -21.25
CA PRO A 17 0.68 -21.49 -19.96
C PRO A 17 2.06 -20.85 -20.11
N ARG A 18 2.20 -19.57 -19.73
CA ARG A 18 3.46 -18.83 -19.77
C ARG A 18 3.98 -18.59 -18.36
N ARG A 19 5.24 -18.96 -18.14
CA ARG A 19 5.89 -18.95 -16.82
C ARG A 19 6.15 -17.54 -16.23
N HIS A 20 6.16 -16.47 -17.04
CA HIS A 20 6.54 -15.11 -16.61
C HIS A 20 5.43 -14.33 -15.87
N LEU A 21 4.16 -14.69 -16.11
CA LEU A 21 3.00 -13.92 -15.65
C LEU A 21 2.41 -14.29 -14.27
N PRO A 22 2.54 -15.53 -13.73
CA PRO A 22 1.96 -15.91 -12.45
C PRO A 22 2.41 -15.01 -11.29
N GLU A 23 3.69 -14.62 -11.23
CA GLU A 23 4.20 -13.76 -10.16
C GLU A 23 3.71 -12.33 -10.27
N SER A 24 3.69 -11.81 -11.49
CA SER A 24 3.14 -10.49 -11.79
C SER A 24 1.66 -10.42 -11.40
N VAL A 25 0.90 -11.52 -11.51
CA VAL A 25 -0.49 -11.59 -11.03
C VAL A 25 -0.54 -11.81 -9.50
N THR A 26 0.43 -12.52 -8.92
CA THR A 26 0.63 -12.71 -7.46
C THR A 26 1.00 -11.40 -6.75
N LEU A 27 1.43 -10.33 -7.46
CA LEU A 27 1.48 -8.94 -6.94
C LEU A 27 0.19 -8.53 -6.21
N ARG A 28 -0.92 -9.23 -6.44
CA ARG A 28 -2.24 -8.88 -5.95
C ARG A 28 -2.73 -9.69 -4.76
N THR A 29 -2.14 -10.83 -4.45
CA THR A 29 -2.66 -11.68 -3.37
C THR A 29 -2.06 -11.38 -1.99
N GLY A 30 -1.04 -10.52 -1.89
CA GLY A 30 -0.50 -10.12 -0.58
C GLY A 30 0.43 -8.91 -0.56
N CYS A 31 0.33 -7.98 -1.53
CA CYS A 31 1.19 -6.78 -1.56
C CYS A 31 0.50 -5.66 -0.83
N PRO A 32 1.21 -4.75 -0.14
CA PRO A 32 0.56 -3.50 0.26
C PRO A 32 0.13 -2.78 -1.03
N PRO A 33 -1.15 -2.45 -1.28
CA PRO A 33 -2.40 -2.78 -0.57
C PRO A 33 -3.35 -3.60 -1.47
N LYS A 34 -3.28 -4.94 -1.46
CA LYS A 34 -3.98 -5.80 -2.43
C LYS A 34 -4.07 -7.24 -1.90
N ARG A 35 -5.12 -8.05 -2.00
CA ARG A 35 -6.59 -8.00 -2.19
C ARG A 35 -7.17 -9.33 -1.69
N VAL A 36 -6.48 -9.96 -0.76
CA VAL A 36 -6.94 -11.10 0.04
C VAL A 36 -7.31 -10.54 1.39
N PRO A 37 -8.33 -11.01 2.10
CA PRO A 37 -9.61 -10.28 2.14
C PRO A 37 -9.42 -8.76 2.06
N ARG A 38 -10.07 -8.15 1.07
CA ARG A 38 -10.36 -6.72 1.16
C ARG A 38 -11.40 -6.50 2.24
N ASP A 39 -10.89 -6.33 3.44
CA ASP A 39 -11.65 -5.85 4.58
C ASP A 39 -11.57 -4.32 4.70
N HIS A 40 -11.07 -3.60 3.68
CA HIS A 40 -11.24 -2.13 3.62
C HIS A 40 -12.68 -1.69 3.40
N THR A 41 -13.53 -2.59 2.91
CA THR A 41 -14.97 -2.39 2.79
C THR A 41 -15.74 -3.25 3.80
N VAL A 42 -15.26 -4.47 4.13
CA VAL A 42 -15.93 -5.37 5.10
C VAL A 42 -15.67 -4.97 6.57
N ALA A 43 -14.49 -4.43 6.94
CA ALA A 43 -14.21 -4.00 8.31
C ALA A 43 -14.97 -2.71 8.63
N PRO A 44 -15.02 -1.71 7.72
CA PRO A 44 -15.94 -0.61 7.94
C PRO A 44 -17.41 -1.03 7.84
N ALA A 45 -17.78 -2.03 7.04
CA ALA A 45 -19.17 -2.48 6.99
C ALA A 45 -19.63 -3.24 8.26
N THR A 46 -18.71 -3.86 9.01
CA THR A 46 -19.01 -4.59 10.26
C THR A 46 -18.78 -3.80 11.54
N ARG A 47 -17.98 -2.71 11.53
CA ARG A 47 -17.70 -1.89 12.73
C ARG A 47 -17.76 -0.36 12.56
N CYS A 48 -17.93 0.19 11.36
CA CYS A 48 -17.87 1.65 11.19
C CYS A 48 -19.24 2.33 11.36
N ASN A 49 -19.23 3.50 11.98
CA ASN A 49 -20.33 4.46 11.99
C ASN A 49 -20.72 4.99 10.58
N ILE A 50 -20.14 4.46 9.48
CA ILE A 50 -20.71 4.58 8.13
C ILE A 50 -22.05 3.82 8.04
N GLY A 51 -22.27 2.86 8.95
CA GLY A 51 -23.50 2.09 9.11
C GLY A 51 -24.74 2.88 9.51
N GLU A 52 -24.64 4.17 9.83
CA GLU A 52 -25.82 5.00 10.14
C GLU A 52 -26.58 5.46 8.90
N HIS A 53 -25.94 5.50 7.72
CA HIS A 53 -26.60 5.88 6.47
C HIS A 53 -26.82 4.66 5.57
N PRO A 54 -28.06 4.13 5.45
CA PRO A 54 -28.35 2.86 4.78
C PRO A 54 -27.75 2.76 3.38
N GLY A 55 -27.91 3.79 2.54
CA GLY A 55 -27.42 3.73 1.15
C GLY A 55 -25.89 3.67 1.01
N ARG A 56 -25.12 4.19 1.98
CA ARG A 56 -23.65 4.09 1.94
C ARG A 56 -23.16 2.75 2.49
N LYS A 57 -23.87 2.23 3.49
CA LYS A 57 -23.66 0.88 3.99
C LYS A 57 -23.88 -0.16 2.89
N ASP A 58 -24.97 -0.06 2.14
CA ASP A 58 -25.29 -0.97 1.03
C ASP A 58 -24.22 -0.89 -0.07
N LEU A 59 -23.82 0.32 -0.47
CA LEU A 59 -22.71 0.52 -1.40
C LEU A 59 -21.44 -0.23 -0.97
N LEU A 60 -21.06 -0.12 0.32
CA LEU A 60 -19.87 -0.81 0.83
C LEU A 60 -20.02 -2.34 0.78
N PHE A 61 -21.19 -2.88 1.13
CA PHE A 61 -21.45 -4.32 1.08
C PHE A 61 -21.51 -4.87 -0.34
N ASP A 62 -22.13 -4.13 -1.27
CA ASP A 62 -22.23 -4.51 -2.68
C ASP A 62 -20.84 -4.60 -3.30
N ILE A 63 -20.04 -3.54 -3.13
CA ILE A 63 -18.65 -3.54 -3.61
C ILE A 63 -17.87 -4.64 -2.89
N ALA A 64 -17.87 -4.70 -1.55
CA ALA A 64 -17.19 -5.77 -0.82
C ALA A 64 -17.48 -7.19 -1.36
N THR A 65 -18.73 -7.45 -1.69
CA THR A 65 -19.17 -8.75 -2.22
C THR A 65 -18.64 -8.97 -3.64
N GLU A 66 -18.69 -7.97 -4.51
CA GLU A 66 -18.08 -8.02 -5.85
C GLU A 66 -16.57 -8.30 -5.78
N GLU A 67 -15.92 -7.75 -4.75
CA GLU A 67 -14.47 -7.85 -4.59
C GLU A 67 -13.97 -9.24 -4.17
N LEU A 68 -14.85 -10.08 -3.62
CA LEU A 68 -14.61 -11.51 -3.43
C LEU A 68 -14.59 -12.25 -4.78
N SER A 69 -15.49 -11.90 -5.71
CA SER A 69 -15.48 -12.45 -7.06
C SER A 69 -14.21 -12.05 -7.81
N HIS A 70 -13.72 -10.82 -7.63
CA HIS A 70 -12.43 -10.40 -8.19
C HIS A 70 -11.25 -11.21 -7.65
N LEU A 71 -11.28 -11.58 -6.37
CA LEU A 71 -10.26 -12.44 -5.79
C LEU A 71 -10.30 -13.85 -6.40
N GLU A 72 -11.49 -14.41 -6.59
CA GLU A 72 -11.69 -15.71 -7.25
C GLU A 72 -11.17 -15.70 -8.70
N ILE A 73 -11.45 -14.64 -9.47
CA ILE A 73 -10.96 -14.46 -10.84
C ILE A 73 -9.43 -14.48 -10.88
N ILE A 74 -8.78 -13.69 -10.01
CA ILE A 74 -7.33 -13.61 -9.95
C ILE A 74 -6.71 -14.94 -9.49
N GLY A 75 -7.28 -15.57 -8.47
CA GLY A 75 -6.84 -16.89 -8.00
C GLY A 75 -6.93 -17.95 -9.11
N SER A 76 -7.98 -17.89 -9.92
CA SER A 76 -8.17 -18.77 -11.07
C SER A 76 -7.11 -18.53 -12.14
N ILE A 77 -6.80 -17.26 -12.48
CA ILE A 77 -5.73 -16.92 -13.44
C ILE A 77 -4.39 -17.50 -12.96
N VAL A 78 -4.03 -17.30 -11.68
CA VAL A 78 -2.79 -17.83 -11.10
C VAL A 78 -2.75 -19.36 -11.18
N ALA A 79 -3.83 -20.04 -10.78
CA ALA A 79 -3.92 -21.50 -10.85
C ALA A 79 -3.79 -22.04 -12.28
N MET A 80 -4.43 -21.38 -13.25
CA MET A 80 -4.39 -21.77 -14.66
C MET A 80 -2.99 -21.58 -15.26
N LEU A 81 -2.35 -20.44 -15.00
CA LEU A 81 -1.00 -20.15 -15.48
C LEU A 81 0.04 -21.14 -14.94
N ASN A 82 -0.14 -21.62 -13.71
CA ASN A 82 0.77 -22.57 -13.06
C ASN A 82 0.47 -24.05 -13.36
N LYS A 83 -0.65 -24.37 -14.03
CA LYS A 83 -1.11 -25.76 -14.20
C LYS A 83 -0.07 -26.67 -14.88
N GLY A 84 0.64 -26.16 -15.89
CA GLY A 84 1.69 -26.91 -16.58
C GLY A 84 2.90 -27.20 -15.69
N ALA A 85 3.42 -26.16 -15.02
CA ALA A 85 4.56 -26.28 -14.11
C ALA A 85 4.25 -27.22 -12.94
N LYS A 86 3.04 -27.14 -12.38
CA LYS A 86 2.55 -28.06 -11.34
C LYS A 86 2.61 -29.52 -11.78
N GLY A 87 2.14 -29.83 -13.00
CA GLY A 87 2.15 -31.20 -13.52
C GLY A 87 3.57 -31.75 -13.71
N GLN A 88 4.48 -30.92 -14.23
CA GLN A 88 5.88 -31.29 -14.41
C GLN A 88 6.57 -31.59 -13.07
N LEU A 89 6.31 -30.76 -12.06
CA LEU A 89 6.83 -30.95 -10.70
C LEU A 89 6.27 -32.21 -10.02
N ALA A 90 4.96 -32.46 -10.16
CA ALA A 90 4.30 -33.59 -9.52
C ALA A 90 4.77 -34.95 -10.07
N GLU A 91 5.03 -35.02 -11.38
CA GLU A 91 5.40 -36.27 -12.06
C GLU A 91 6.93 -36.48 -12.18
N ALA A 92 7.74 -35.55 -11.67
CA ALA A 92 9.21 -35.61 -11.69
C ALA A 92 9.79 -35.94 -13.10
N VAL A 93 9.21 -35.34 -14.14
CA VAL A 93 9.54 -35.67 -15.55
C VAL A 93 10.91 -35.14 -16.02
N GLU A 94 11.56 -34.29 -15.21
CA GLU A 94 12.87 -33.69 -15.49
C GLU A 94 13.90 -34.18 -14.47
N SER A 95 15.18 -34.22 -14.85
CA SER A 95 16.27 -34.47 -13.90
C SER A 95 16.32 -33.38 -12.83
N GLU A 96 16.78 -33.69 -11.61
CA GLU A 96 16.74 -32.78 -10.44
C GLU A 96 17.30 -31.38 -10.74
N ALA A 97 18.43 -31.31 -11.47
CA ALA A 97 19.07 -30.05 -11.85
C ALA A 97 18.31 -29.27 -12.94
N GLU A 98 17.60 -29.97 -13.83
CA GLU A 98 16.80 -29.37 -14.89
C GLU A 98 15.46 -28.87 -14.35
N LEU A 99 14.84 -29.64 -13.44
CA LEU A 99 13.64 -29.24 -12.72
C LEU A 99 13.90 -27.99 -11.87
N TYR A 100 15.02 -27.94 -11.15
CA TYR A 100 15.40 -26.75 -10.37
C TYR A 100 15.66 -25.52 -11.26
N ARG A 101 16.31 -25.70 -12.42
CA ARG A 101 16.45 -24.60 -13.39
C ARG A 101 15.11 -24.20 -14.01
N SER A 102 14.20 -25.13 -14.27
CA SER A 102 12.93 -24.85 -14.94
C SER A 102 11.92 -24.15 -14.04
N ILE A 103 12.04 -24.30 -12.71
CA ILE A 103 11.27 -23.54 -11.70
C ILE A 103 11.87 -22.19 -11.34
N THR A 104 13.16 -21.97 -11.60
CA THR A 104 13.89 -20.70 -11.32
C THR A 104 14.09 -19.84 -12.57
N SER A 105 13.66 -20.33 -13.73
CA SER A 105 13.85 -19.66 -15.02
C SER A 105 12.56 -19.08 -15.56
N GLY A 106 12.71 -18.10 -16.46
CA GLY A 106 11.59 -17.48 -17.15
C GLY A 106 10.67 -16.70 -16.22
N GLY A 107 11.24 -15.81 -15.40
CA GLY A 107 10.49 -14.83 -14.60
C GLY A 107 9.49 -15.44 -13.62
N ASN A 108 9.68 -16.70 -13.25
CA ASN A 108 9.04 -17.37 -12.14
C ASN A 108 10.13 -17.57 -11.09
N ASP A 109 10.55 -16.50 -10.44
CA ASP A 109 11.68 -16.54 -9.50
C ASP A 109 11.29 -17.11 -8.12
N SER A 110 10.04 -17.53 -7.95
CA SER A 110 9.45 -18.00 -6.71
C SER A 110 9.33 -19.52 -6.70
N HIS A 111 10.40 -20.17 -6.25
CA HIS A 111 10.34 -21.54 -5.75
C HIS A 111 9.25 -21.66 -4.67
N THR A 112 8.93 -20.56 -3.98
CA THR A 112 7.82 -20.47 -3.02
C THR A 112 6.47 -20.79 -3.68
N THR A 113 6.12 -20.18 -4.80
CA THR A 113 4.84 -20.46 -5.50
C THR A 113 4.78 -21.90 -5.99
N ALA A 114 5.86 -22.38 -6.59
CA ALA A 114 5.91 -23.71 -7.20
C ALA A 114 6.02 -24.85 -6.16
N LEU A 115 6.92 -24.74 -5.17
CA LEU A 115 7.20 -25.78 -4.17
C LEU A 115 6.35 -25.63 -2.91
N LEU A 116 6.33 -24.44 -2.28
CA LEU A 116 5.61 -24.25 -1.01
C LEU A 116 4.10 -24.28 -1.22
N TYR A 117 3.61 -23.63 -2.27
CA TYR A 117 2.17 -23.54 -2.56
C TYR A 117 1.70 -24.50 -3.66
N GLY A 118 2.59 -25.36 -4.18
CA GLY A 118 2.24 -26.41 -5.15
C GLY A 118 1.67 -25.88 -6.47
N GLY A 119 2.06 -24.66 -6.88
CA GLY A 119 1.53 -23.96 -8.05
C GLY A 119 0.09 -23.46 -7.89
N GLY A 120 -0.45 -23.48 -6.66
CA GLY A 120 -1.75 -22.90 -6.33
C GLY A 120 -1.68 -21.39 -6.09
N PRO A 121 -2.83 -20.70 -6.08
CA PRO A 121 -2.90 -19.32 -5.63
C PRO A 121 -2.54 -19.23 -4.14
N ALA A 122 -1.57 -18.39 -3.82
CA ALA A 122 -1.12 -18.13 -2.46
C ALA A 122 -1.56 -16.75 -2.01
N LEU A 123 -1.82 -16.56 -0.72
CA LEU A 123 -2.18 -15.25 -0.13
C LEU A 123 -0.93 -14.42 0.16
N THR A 124 -0.09 -14.22 -0.86
CA THR A 124 1.21 -13.52 -0.76
C THR A 124 1.36 -12.52 -1.90
N ASN A 125 2.23 -11.51 -1.77
CA ASN A 125 2.64 -10.71 -2.93
C ASN A 125 3.62 -11.46 -3.83
N SER A 126 3.99 -10.79 -4.92
CA SER A 126 5.05 -11.24 -5.83
C SER A 126 6.43 -11.30 -5.18
N ALA A 127 6.65 -10.65 -4.04
CA ALA A 127 7.88 -10.77 -3.25
C ALA A 127 7.76 -11.85 -2.15
N GLY A 128 6.69 -12.66 -2.14
CA GLY A 128 6.46 -13.72 -1.16
C GLY A 128 6.01 -13.24 0.23
N VAL A 129 5.76 -11.95 0.44
CA VAL A 129 5.25 -11.41 1.71
C VAL A 129 3.80 -11.85 1.90
N PRO A 130 3.45 -12.51 3.02
CA PRO A 130 2.08 -12.88 3.31
C PRO A 130 1.16 -11.66 3.42
N TRP A 131 -0.07 -11.84 2.96
CA TRP A 131 -1.12 -10.89 3.26
C TRP A 131 -1.35 -10.79 4.78
N THR A 132 -1.59 -9.59 5.27
CA THR A 132 -1.92 -9.35 6.68
C THR A 132 -3.05 -8.35 6.82
N SER A 133 -3.76 -8.41 7.95
CA SER A 133 -4.81 -7.44 8.29
C SER A 133 -4.28 -6.01 8.45
N ALA A 134 -2.96 -5.81 8.57
CA ALA A 134 -2.35 -4.48 8.66
C ALA A 134 -2.54 -3.66 7.37
N TYR A 135 -2.92 -4.30 6.26
CA TYR A 135 -3.27 -3.55 5.06
C TYR A 135 -4.63 -2.89 5.15
N ILE A 136 -5.54 -3.34 6.03
CA ILE A 136 -6.88 -2.77 6.19
C ILE A 136 -6.78 -1.39 6.85
N ASP A 137 -7.33 -0.39 6.18
CA ASP A 137 -7.29 1.03 6.55
C ASP A 137 -8.72 1.53 6.76
N THR A 138 -9.10 1.68 8.02
CA THR A 138 -10.38 2.27 8.46
C THR A 138 -10.16 2.91 9.83
N ILE A 139 -10.67 4.13 10.00
CA ILE A 139 -10.56 4.89 11.26
C ILE A 139 -11.92 5.26 11.84
N GLY A 140 -13.02 4.85 11.22
CA GLY A 140 -14.36 5.17 11.70
C GLY A 140 -14.95 6.48 11.16
N GLU A 141 -14.17 7.24 10.38
CA GLU A 141 -14.57 8.55 9.83
C GLU A 141 -14.90 8.40 8.34
N PRO A 142 -16.19 8.58 7.94
CA PRO A 142 -16.63 8.31 6.57
C PRO A 142 -15.85 9.03 5.48
N THR A 143 -15.48 10.29 5.67
CA THR A 143 -14.84 11.08 4.61
C THR A 143 -13.36 10.73 4.42
N ALA A 144 -12.68 10.22 5.45
CA ALA A 144 -11.34 9.67 5.40
C ALA A 144 -11.35 8.26 4.80
N ASP A 145 -12.22 7.38 5.30
CA ASP A 145 -12.33 6.00 4.82
C ASP A 145 -12.71 5.95 3.32
N LEU A 146 -13.59 6.84 2.85
CA LEU A 146 -13.92 6.93 1.41
C LEU A 146 -12.73 7.39 0.56
N ARG A 147 -11.86 8.29 1.07
CA ARG A 147 -10.64 8.69 0.37
C ARG A 147 -9.62 7.55 0.32
N SER A 148 -9.49 6.78 1.40
CA SER A 148 -8.68 5.55 1.42
C SER A 148 -9.17 4.54 0.37
N ASN A 149 -10.50 4.37 0.24
CA ASN A 149 -11.10 3.52 -0.78
C ASN A 149 -10.84 4.03 -2.21
N ILE A 150 -11.04 5.32 -2.48
CA ILE A 150 -10.73 5.94 -3.79
C ILE A 150 -9.26 5.70 -4.17
N ALA A 151 -8.35 5.94 -3.24
CA ALA A 151 -6.92 5.73 -3.47
C ALA A 151 -6.58 4.25 -3.70
N ALA A 152 -7.24 3.33 -2.98
CA ALA A 152 -7.06 1.89 -3.17
C ALA A 152 -7.45 1.44 -4.58
N GLU A 153 -8.59 1.91 -5.10
CA GLU A 153 -9.06 1.56 -6.45
C GLU A 153 -8.21 2.21 -7.55
N ALA A 154 -7.74 3.45 -7.34
CA ALA A 154 -6.80 4.10 -8.26
C ALA A 154 -5.48 3.32 -8.37
N ARG A 155 -4.92 2.89 -7.23
CA ARG A 155 -3.71 2.05 -7.19
C ARG A 155 -3.93 0.68 -7.83
N ALA A 156 -5.11 0.09 -7.66
CA ALA A 156 -5.44 -1.19 -8.29
C ALA A 156 -5.55 -1.07 -9.81
N LYS A 157 -6.21 -0.02 -10.30
CA LYS A 157 -6.35 0.28 -11.74
C LYS A 157 -5.00 0.37 -12.42
N ILE A 158 -4.07 1.18 -11.91
CA ILE A 158 -2.76 1.38 -12.57
C ILE A 158 -1.92 0.10 -12.58
N VAL A 159 -2.10 -0.77 -11.59
CA VAL A 159 -1.41 -2.07 -11.56
C VAL A 159 -1.95 -2.97 -12.66
N TYR A 160 -3.26 -3.00 -12.89
CA TYR A 160 -3.80 -3.76 -14.01
C TYR A 160 -3.36 -3.23 -15.36
N GLU A 161 -3.30 -1.91 -15.53
CA GLU A 161 -2.76 -1.32 -16.74
C GLU A 161 -1.32 -1.78 -17.00
N ARG A 162 -0.47 -1.79 -15.96
CA ARG A 162 0.88 -2.33 -16.05
C ARG A 162 0.90 -3.83 -16.37
N LEU A 163 0.01 -4.62 -15.76
CA LEU A 163 -0.08 -6.07 -16.01
C LEU A 163 -0.52 -6.40 -17.45
N ILE A 164 -1.44 -5.61 -18.00
CA ILE A 164 -1.87 -5.73 -19.40
C ILE A 164 -0.69 -5.49 -20.36
N ASN A 165 0.23 -4.57 -20.02
CA ASN A 165 1.40 -4.25 -20.85
C ASN A 165 2.51 -5.33 -20.80
N VAL A 166 2.53 -6.19 -19.77
CA VAL A 166 3.56 -7.25 -19.61
C VAL A 166 3.08 -8.63 -20.02
N THR A 167 1.93 -8.73 -20.69
CA THR A 167 1.42 -9.97 -21.28
C THR A 167 1.02 -9.77 -22.73
N ASP A 168 1.05 -10.83 -23.53
CA ASP A 168 0.50 -10.90 -24.89
C ASP A 168 -0.74 -11.81 -24.98
N ASP A 169 -1.11 -12.51 -23.90
CA ASP A 169 -2.28 -13.39 -23.87
C ASP A 169 -3.59 -12.59 -23.91
N ALA A 170 -4.38 -12.81 -24.97
CA ALA A 170 -5.62 -12.07 -25.21
C ALA A 170 -6.68 -12.30 -24.12
N GLY A 171 -6.82 -13.54 -23.62
CA GLY A 171 -7.80 -13.86 -22.57
C GLY A 171 -7.43 -13.22 -21.24
N ILE A 172 -6.14 -13.12 -20.92
CA ILE A 172 -5.66 -12.42 -19.73
C ILE A 172 -5.84 -10.91 -19.88
N LYS A 173 -5.53 -10.33 -21.06
CA LYS A 173 -5.79 -8.91 -21.32
C LYS A 173 -7.27 -8.56 -21.18
N GLU A 174 -8.15 -9.39 -21.71
CA GLU A 174 -9.59 -9.22 -21.59
C GLU A 174 -10.02 -9.25 -20.11
N THR A 175 -9.58 -10.27 -19.37
CA THR A 175 -9.95 -10.42 -17.95
C THR A 175 -9.41 -9.27 -17.10
N LEU A 176 -8.14 -8.89 -17.28
CA LEU A 176 -7.55 -7.75 -16.59
C LEU A 176 -8.21 -6.43 -17.02
N GLY A 177 -8.61 -6.30 -18.28
CA GLY A 177 -9.36 -5.16 -18.80
C GLY A 177 -10.74 -5.01 -18.15
N PHE A 178 -11.45 -6.13 -17.96
CA PHE A 178 -12.70 -6.17 -17.20
C PHE A 178 -12.47 -5.67 -15.77
N LEU A 179 -11.52 -6.28 -15.04
CA LEU A 179 -11.27 -5.93 -13.65
C LEU A 179 -10.82 -4.47 -13.50
N MET A 180 -9.94 -3.98 -14.38
CA MET A 180 -9.52 -2.58 -14.46
C MET A 180 -10.71 -1.63 -14.65
N THR A 181 -11.67 -2.00 -15.51
CA THR A 181 -12.88 -1.22 -15.75
C THR A 181 -13.78 -1.18 -14.52
N ARG A 182 -13.86 -2.28 -13.76
CA ARG A 182 -14.58 -2.32 -12.49
C ARG A 182 -13.95 -1.40 -11.44
N GLU A 183 -12.63 -1.28 -11.39
CA GLU A 183 -11.97 -0.29 -10.50
C GLU A 183 -12.39 1.15 -10.80
N ILE A 184 -12.63 1.48 -12.08
CA ILE A 184 -13.12 2.80 -12.48
C ILE A 184 -14.57 3.00 -11.99
N ALA A 185 -15.39 1.96 -12.05
CA ALA A 185 -16.77 2.02 -11.53
C ALA A 185 -16.81 2.18 -10.01
N HIS A 186 -15.93 1.50 -9.28
CA HIS A 186 -15.81 1.64 -7.82
C HIS A 186 -15.34 3.04 -7.44
N GLN A 187 -14.30 3.57 -8.10
CA GLN A 187 -13.84 4.96 -7.92
C GLN A 187 -15.00 5.95 -8.10
N LYS A 188 -15.74 5.85 -9.21
CA LYS A 188 -16.92 6.73 -9.45
C LYS A 188 -17.95 6.64 -8.33
N SER A 189 -18.17 5.44 -7.79
CA SER A 189 -19.17 5.23 -6.73
C SER A 189 -18.70 5.80 -5.39
N PHE A 190 -17.44 5.61 -5.03
CA PHE A 190 -16.85 6.17 -3.82
C PHE A 190 -16.72 7.70 -3.89
N GLU A 191 -16.34 8.26 -5.04
CA GLU A 191 -16.31 9.71 -5.26
C GLU A 191 -17.71 10.34 -5.06
N LYS A 192 -18.74 9.73 -5.66
CA LYS A 192 -20.12 10.18 -5.46
C LYS A 192 -20.55 10.07 -4.00
N ALA A 193 -20.20 8.99 -3.32
CA ALA A 193 -20.49 8.82 -1.90
C ALA A 193 -19.79 9.90 -1.05
N LEU A 194 -18.52 10.20 -1.32
CA LEU A 194 -17.76 11.24 -0.62
C LEU A 194 -18.36 12.64 -0.83
N HIS A 195 -18.66 12.98 -2.08
CA HIS A 195 -19.20 14.31 -2.43
C HIS A 195 -20.67 14.50 -2.01
N SER A 196 -21.40 13.42 -1.71
CA SER A 196 -22.73 13.51 -1.09
C SER A 196 -22.73 13.90 0.39
N ILE A 197 -21.57 13.86 1.04
CA ILE A 197 -21.38 14.35 2.42
C ILE A 197 -20.92 15.80 2.32
N GLN A 198 -21.65 16.75 2.93
CA GLN A 198 -21.28 18.16 2.92
C GLN A 198 -21.45 18.80 4.31
N PRO A 199 -20.43 19.55 4.79
CA PRO A 199 -19.08 19.67 4.23
C PRO A 199 -18.28 18.36 4.39
N ASN A 200 -17.34 18.08 3.48
CA ASN A 200 -16.42 16.93 3.60
C ASN A 200 -14.92 17.33 3.69
N PHE A 201 -14.67 18.63 3.89
CA PHE A 201 -13.35 19.21 4.11
C PHE A 201 -13.46 20.53 4.93
N PRO A 202 -12.58 20.77 5.93
CA PRO A 202 -11.69 19.78 6.53
C PRO A 202 -12.50 18.65 7.18
N GLN A 203 -11.89 17.48 7.34
CA GLN A 203 -12.56 16.34 7.97
C GLN A 203 -12.77 16.58 9.46
N GLY A 204 -13.88 16.07 10.00
CA GLY A 204 -14.24 16.29 11.39
C GLY A 204 -14.79 17.68 11.66
N LYS A 205 -14.92 18.02 12.95
CA LYS A 205 -15.62 19.24 13.40
C LYS A 205 -14.67 20.39 13.75
N LEU A 206 -13.45 20.09 14.16
CA LEU A 206 -12.51 21.11 14.62
C LEU A 206 -11.95 21.88 13.42
N PRO A 207 -11.99 23.22 13.43
CA PRO A 207 -11.35 24.01 12.39
C PRO A 207 -9.82 23.93 12.53
N GLY A 208 -9.13 24.14 11.41
CA GLY A 208 -7.70 24.43 11.42
C GLY A 208 -7.40 25.77 12.07
N VAL A 209 -6.14 25.97 12.46
CA VAL A 209 -5.65 27.27 12.95
C VAL A 209 -5.53 28.21 11.74
N PRO A 210 -6.29 29.31 11.66
CA PRO A 210 -6.36 30.16 10.47
C PRO A 210 -5.00 30.66 9.98
N GLU A 211 -4.10 30.96 10.92
CA GLU A 211 -2.74 31.43 10.68
C GLU A 211 -1.89 30.44 9.87
N PHE A 212 -2.23 29.15 9.89
CA PHE A 212 -1.44 28.08 9.25
C PHE A 212 -2.19 27.31 8.16
N THR A 213 -3.52 27.41 8.10
CA THR A 213 -4.35 26.54 7.23
C THR A 213 -4.13 26.79 5.74
N SER A 214 -3.69 27.99 5.38
CA SER A 214 -3.48 28.44 3.99
C SER A 214 -2.04 28.88 3.72
N VAL A 215 -1.06 28.37 4.48
CA VAL A 215 0.35 28.73 4.30
C VAL A 215 1.12 27.61 3.63
N TYR A 216 1.82 27.92 2.54
CA TYR A 216 2.75 27.01 1.88
C TYR A 216 4.19 27.40 2.23
N TYR A 217 4.94 26.46 2.81
CA TYR A 217 6.35 26.69 3.18
C TYR A 217 7.28 26.05 2.15
N ASN A 218 8.18 26.86 1.57
CA ASN A 218 9.21 26.36 0.67
C ASN A 218 10.36 25.69 1.47
N MET A 219 10.15 24.43 1.83
CA MET A 219 11.11 23.63 2.60
C MET A 219 12.14 22.89 1.73
N SER A 220 12.06 22.99 0.40
CA SER A 220 12.98 22.35 -0.54
C SER A 220 13.31 23.29 -1.68
N LYS A 221 14.59 23.67 -1.82
CA LYS A 221 15.04 24.42 -2.99
C LYS A 221 15.09 23.51 -4.22
N GLY A 222 14.88 24.09 -5.41
CA GLY A 222 14.98 23.36 -6.68
C GLY A 222 16.41 22.94 -7.00
N GLU A 223 16.57 22.15 -8.06
CA GLU A 223 17.89 21.73 -8.54
C GLU A 223 18.81 22.92 -8.79
N ASN A 224 20.09 22.81 -8.40
CA ASN A 224 21.12 23.84 -8.57
C ASN A 224 20.79 25.20 -7.89
N GLY A 225 19.93 25.20 -6.87
CA GLY A 225 19.54 26.44 -6.19
C GLY A 225 18.57 27.30 -7.00
N ALA A 226 17.93 26.73 -8.03
CA ALA A 226 16.80 27.37 -8.70
C ALA A 226 15.56 27.37 -7.80
N ASP A 227 14.68 28.35 -8.02
CA ASP A 227 13.40 28.44 -7.32
C ASP A 227 12.56 27.18 -7.58
N ALA A 228 11.81 26.75 -6.56
CA ALA A 228 10.87 25.65 -6.72
C ALA A 228 9.80 26.01 -7.76
N THR A 229 9.46 25.07 -8.64
CA THR A 229 8.39 25.28 -9.62
C THR A 229 7.06 25.48 -8.90
N ARG A 230 6.48 26.66 -9.08
CA ARG A 230 5.22 27.08 -8.48
C ARG A 230 4.00 26.63 -9.31
N GLY A 231 2.83 26.54 -8.69
CA GLY A 231 1.59 26.19 -9.39
C GLY A 231 0.33 26.25 -8.52
N PRO A 232 -0.82 25.75 -8.99
CA PRO A 232 -2.11 25.88 -8.29
C PRO A 232 -2.17 25.28 -6.87
N TRP A 233 -1.19 24.46 -6.51
CA TRP A 233 -1.04 23.86 -5.18
C TRP A 233 -0.30 24.75 -4.17
N ASP A 234 0.33 25.85 -4.61
CA ASP A 234 1.08 26.79 -3.78
C ASP A 234 0.95 28.27 -4.22
N GLU A 235 0.16 28.55 -5.26
CA GLU A 235 -0.17 29.87 -5.79
C GLU A 235 -1.68 30.11 -5.79
N GLY A 236 -2.08 31.38 -5.67
CA GLY A 236 -3.46 31.82 -5.78
C GLY A 236 -3.96 32.57 -4.55
N PRO A 237 -5.22 33.05 -4.57
CA PRO A 237 -5.80 33.84 -3.48
C PRO A 237 -5.96 33.05 -2.18
N ASP A 238 -5.98 31.72 -2.27
CA ASP A 238 -6.18 30.82 -1.12
C ASP A 238 -4.86 30.44 -0.42
N TRP A 239 -3.71 30.91 -0.92
CA TRP A 239 -2.38 30.55 -0.44
C TRP A 239 -1.53 31.76 -0.05
N THR A 240 -0.90 31.69 1.12
CA THR A 240 0.22 32.54 1.53
C THR A 240 1.51 31.75 1.38
N PHE A 241 2.40 32.18 0.50
CA PHE A 241 3.65 31.47 0.25
C PHE A 241 4.82 32.05 1.05
N VAL A 242 5.59 31.18 1.70
CA VAL A 242 6.77 31.53 2.50
C VAL A 242 8.01 30.95 1.84
N GLU A 243 8.83 31.82 1.24
CA GLU A 243 10.03 31.47 0.47
C GLU A 243 11.17 30.94 1.36
N ASP A 244 11.41 31.60 2.50
CA ASP A 244 12.46 31.24 3.46
C ASP A 244 11.85 31.06 4.85
N PRO A 245 11.28 29.87 5.13
CA PRO A 245 10.67 29.58 6.42
C PRO A 245 11.72 29.66 7.54
N GLN A 246 11.36 30.34 8.63
CA GLN A 246 12.16 30.34 9.85
C GLN A 246 12.12 28.95 10.52
N PRO A 247 13.12 28.56 11.33
CA PRO A 247 13.17 27.26 11.99
C PRO A 247 11.93 26.93 12.83
N ALA A 248 11.23 27.95 13.35
CA ALA A 248 9.94 27.81 14.01
C ALA A 248 8.88 28.72 13.37
N VAL A 249 7.72 28.15 13.07
CA VAL A 249 6.60 28.84 12.41
C VAL A 249 5.87 29.83 13.33
N ASP A 250 6.03 29.69 14.63
CA ASP A 250 5.45 30.55 15.67
C ASP A 250 6.41 31.66 16.16
N GLY A 251 7.60 31.77 15.55
CA GLY A 251 8.64 32.71 15.95
C GLY A 251 9.52 32.26 17.12
N GLY A 252 9.41 31.00 17.55
CA GLY A 252 10.32 30.37 18.51
C GLY A 252 11.72 30.08 17.95
N ASP A 253 12.56 29.44 18.76
CA ASP A 253 13.92 29.02 18.38
C ASP A 253 13.97 27.66 17.65
N GLY A 254 12.82 26.99 17.51
CA GLY A 254 12.68 25.68 16.88
C GLY A 254 12.99 24.52 17.82
N LEU A 255 13.29 24.79 19.10
CA LEU A 255 13.57 23.77 20.10
C LEU A 255 12.29 23.39 20.85
N ALA A 256 12.03 22.08 20.93
CA ALA A 256 10.94 21.57 21.75
C ALA A 256 11.26 21.80 23.23
N THR A 257 10.43 22.59 23.91
CA THR A 257 10.51 22.79 25.35
C THR A 257 9.26 22.23 26.02
N VAL A 258 9.41 21.74 27.25
CA VAL A 258 8.30 21.23 28.06
C VAL A 258 8.41 21.81 29.45
N GLY A 259 7.28 22.25 30.01
CA GLY A 259 7.20 22.64 31.41
C GLY A 259 7.39 21.41 32.29
N VAL A 260 8.51 21.35 33.01
CA VAL A 260 8.79 20.29 34.00
C VAL A 260 8.61 20.85 35.40
N SER A 261 8.13 20.01 36.32
CA SER A 261 8.01 20.41 37.72
C SER A 261 9.40 20.70 38.32
N ALA A 262 9.47 21.57 39.32
CA ALA A 262 10.74 21.88 39.99
C ALA A 262 11.41 20.63 40.62
N ALA A 263 10.62 19.62 40.98
CA ALA A 263 11.13 18.34 41.47
C ALA A 263 11.81 17.55 40.34
N ASP A 264 11.16 17.45 39.19
CA ASP A 264 11.69 16.72 38.03
C ASP A 264 12.93 17.40 37.43
N VAL A 265 12.99 18.74 37.44
CA VAL A 265 14.19 19.48 37.03
C VAL A 265 15.41 19.05 37.85
N LYS A 266 15.27 18.87 39.16
CA LYS A 266 16.38 18.41 40.01
C LYS A 266 16.82 16.99 39.67
N VAL A 267 15.86 16.10 39.40
CA VAL A 267 16.15 14.71 39.00
C VAL A 267 16.86 14.68 37.64
N LEU A 268 16.40 15.47 36.68
CA LEU A 268 17.01 15.59 35.35
C LEU A 268 18.43 16.17 35.43
N GLN A 269 18.66 17.19 36.25
CA GLN A 269 20.00 17.76 36.47
C GLN A 269 20.96 16.76 37.12
N ALA A 270 20.48 15.98 38.09
CA ALA A 270 21.28 14.93 38.73
C ALA A 270 21.64 13.81 37.74
N MET A 271 20.68 13.40 36.88
CA MET A 271 20.95 12.45 35.80
C MET A 271 21.99 13.01 34.83
N ALA A 272 21.78 14.24 34.33
CA ALA A 272 22.67 14.88 33.37
C ALA A 272 24.10 15.03 33.91
N SER A 273 24.25 15.41 35.18
CA SER A 273 25.55 15.52 35.83
C SER A 273 26.25 14.16 35.95
N ARG A 274 25.49 13.10 36.27
CA ARG A 274 26.03 11.74 36.39
C ARG A 274 26.41 11.13 35.02
N THR A 275 25.69 11.48 33.96
CA THR A 275 25.92 10.97 32.60
C THR A 275 26.74 11.93 31.74
N ALA A 276 27.33 12.98 32.33
CA ALA A 276 28.16 13.90 31.59
C ALA A 276 29.38 13.16 31.04
N SER A 277 29.56 13.20 29.71
CA SER A 277 30.73 12.64 29.07
C SER A 277 31.97 13.40 29.51
N ASP A 278 33.00 12.69 29.96
CA ASP A 278 34.33 13.27 30.11
C ASP A 278 35.01 13.29 28.74
N THR A 279 34.99 14.45 28.09
CA THR A 279 35.55 14.63 26.74
C THR A 279 37.08 14.65 26.73
N SER A 280 37.73 14.59 27.88
CA SER A 280 39.20 14.50 28.00
C SER A 280 39.72 13.05 28.01
N LEU A 281 38.81 12.07 28.13
CA LEU A 281 39.15 10.65 28.14
C LEU A 281 38.91 10.04 26.77
N ASP A 282 39.88 9.26 26.31
CA ASP A 282 39.76 8.34 25.17
C ASP A 282 40.05 6.92 25.66
N PRO A 283 39.10 6.28 26.37
CA PRO A 283 39.33 4.99 26.99
C PRO A 283 39.37 3.90 25.92
N THR A 284 40.38 3.03 25.97
CA THR A 284 40.45 1.83 25.14
C THR A 284 39.17 1.02 25.28
N THR A 285 38.46 0.83 24.17
CA THR A 285 37.19 0.13 24.08
C THR A 285 37.38 -1.28 23.53
N GLY A 286 36.31 -2.07 23.53
CA GLY A 286 36.31 -3.37 22.84
C GLY A 286 36.56 -3.28 21.33
N ALA A 287 36.31 -2.12 20.70
CA ALA A 287 36.65 -1.89 19.30
C ALA A 287 38.17 -1.79 19.10
N ASP A 288 38.87 -1.14 20.03
CA ASP A 288 40.34 -1.02 20.01
C ASP A 288 41.04 -2.36 20.28
N LEU A 289 40.46 -3.18 21.16
CA LEU A 289 40.95 -4.53 21.46
C LEU A 289 40.64 -5.55 20.35
N GLY A 290 39.62 -5.29 19.52
CA GLY A 290 39.20 -6.14 18.41
C GLY A 290 39.76 -5.73 17.04
N ALA A 291 40.46 -4.59 16.95
CA ALA A 291 41.10 -4.11 15.73
C ALA A 291 42.37 -4.94 15.43
N GLY A 292 42.19 -6.15 14.89
CA GLY A 292 43.29 -6.92 14.32
C GLY A 292 43.92 -6.16 13.15
N VAL A 293 45.24 -6.19 13.04
CA VAL A 293 45.94 -5.69 11.83
C VAL A 293 45.45 -6.54 10.67
N ALA A 294 44.91 -5.92 9.62
CA ALA A 294 44.65 -6.62 8.37
C ALA A 294 45.98 -7.22 7.87
N VAL A 295 46.09 -8.55 7.91
CA VAL A 295 47.20 -9.31 7.32
C VAL A 295 46.87 -9.62 5.87
#